data_AF-A0A925LBG4-F1
#
_entry.id   AF-A0A925LBG4-F1
#
_cell.length_a   1.000
_cell.length_b   1.000
_cell.length_c   1.000
_cell.angle_alpha   90.00
_cell.angle_beta   90.00
_cell.angle_gamma   90.00
#
_symmetry.space_group_name_H-M   'P 1'
#
loop_
_entity.id
_entity.type
_entity.pdbx_description
1 polymer ?
#
loop_
_entity_poly.entity_id
_entity_poly.type
_entity_poly.pdbx_seq_one_letter_code
_entity_poly.pdbx_strand_id
1 'polypeptide(L)'
;MPYPDSIYNRTAAVQYAKKYAMVPNPAYPYYHGDDCTNFVSQCLQAGGCKNNFNTTHPWWCLGNRTSICWSVAHSLYWYIAVSTKENRNGIKAKTYIIEGNDRYSPEIANILQLGDLIQYINSRDKIQHTAIITGFVQIDGMKQPLISQHTYEALNIPWAKAHKKTIFHHIIEIN
;
A
#
# COMPACT_ATOMS: atom_id res chain seq x y z
N MET A 1 -18.46 18.61 17.14
CA MET A 1 -17.10 19.13 16.89
C MET A 1 -16.59 18.47 15.62
N PRO A 2 -16.12 19.21 14.62
CA PRO A 2 -15.47 18.57 13.48
C PRO A 2 -14.15 17.99 13.97
N TYR A 3 -13.92 16.69 13.73
CA TYR A 3 -12.60 16.11 13.90
C TYR A 3 -11.65 16.85 12.95
N PRO A 4 -10.42 17.21 13.37
CA PRO A 4 -9.45 17.73 12.42
C PRO A 4 -9.31 16.69 11.30
N ASP A 5 -9.44 17.13 10.05
CA ASP A 5 -9.21 16.30 8.88
C ASP A 5 -7.93 15.51 9.12
N SER A 6 -8.06 14.19 9.31
CA SER A 6 -6.91 13.34 9.57
C SER A 6 -6.11 13.32 8.28
N ILE A 7 -5.04 14.12 8.25
CA ILE A 7 -4.14 14.18 7.10
C ILE A 7 -3.28 12.93 7.15
N TYR A 8 -3.23 12.19 6.06
CA TYR A 8 -2.33 11.04 5.91
C TYR A 8 -0.88 11.46 6.17
N ASN A 9 -0.27 10.95 7.24
CA ASN A 9 1.13 11.20 7.57
C ASN A 9 2.04 10.28 6.75
N ARG A 10 2.27 10.67 5.49
CA ARG A 10 3.18 9.99 4.56
C ARG A 10 4.57 9.76 5.15
N THR A 11 5.10 10.76 5.85
CA THR A 11 6.42 10.67 6.48
C THR A 11 6.47 9.54 7.50
N ALA A 12 5.48 9.45 8.39
CA ALA A 12 5.42 8.40 9.39
C ALA A 12 5.26 7.01 8.75
N ALA A 13 4.41 6.87 7.73
CA ALA A 13 4.25 5.61 6.99
C ALA A 13 5.56 5.14 6.34
N VAL A 14 6.28 6.07 5.70
CA VAL A 14 7.56 5.78 5.02
C VAL A 14 8.67 5.48 6.03
N GLN A 15 8.75 6.20 7.14
CA GLN A 15 9.73 5.91 8.20
C GLN A 15 9.47 4.55 8.84
N TYR A 16 8.21 4.19 9.07
CA TYR A 16 7.84 2.86 9.52
C TYR A 16 8.29 1.79 8.53
N ALA A 17 7.97 1.98 7.24
CA ALA A 17 8.38 1.07 6.19
C ALA A 17 9.90 0.88 6.16
N LYS A 18 10.66 1.98 6.17
CA LYS A 18 12.13 1.93 6.15
C LYS A 18 12.72 1.22 7.38
N LYS A 19 12.10 1.38 8.55
CA LYS A 19 12.53 0.75 9.79
C LYS A 19 12.34 -0.77 9.78
N TYR A 20 11.21 -1.24 9.25
CA TYR A 20 10.80 -2.65 9.39
C TYR A 20 10.87 -3.46 8.09
N ALA A 21 11.19 -2.84 6.94
CA ALA A 21 11.27 -3.53 5.64
C ALA A 21 12.23 -4.73 5.61
N MET A 22 13.29 -4.70 6.43
CA MET A 22 14.30 -5.76 6.51
C MET A 22 14.10 -6.71 7.70
N VAL A 23 13.34 -6.27 8.72
CA VAL A 23 13.13 -7.01 9.98
C VAL A 23 11.70 -6.77 10.43
N PRO A 24 10.84 -7.81 10.44
CA PRO A 24 9.44 -7.68 10.83
C PRO A 24 9.28 -7.09 12.23
N ASN A 25 8.25 -6.26 12.41
CA ASN A 25 7.96 -5.66 13.72
C ASN A 25 7.33 -6.72 14.66
N PRO A 26 7.96 -7.06 15.80
CA PRO A 26 7.42 -8.07 16.73
C PRO A 26 6.11 -7.65 17.42
N ALA A 27 5.70 -6.38 17.32
CA ALA A 27 4.41 -5.92 17.84
C ALA A 27 3.20 -6.40 17.02
N TYR A 28 3.41 -6.94 15.83
CA TYR A 28 2.37 -7.42 14.92
C TYR A 28 2.55 -8.91 14.61
N PRO A 29 1.47 -9.64 14.27
CA PRO A 29 1.62 -10.98 13.71
C PRO A 29 2.43 -10.89 12.41
N TYR A 30 3.31 -11.87 12.19
CA TYR A 30 4.12 -11.99 10.99
C TYR A 30 3.75 -13.25 10.21
N TYR A 31 3.45 -13.09 8.92
CA TYR A 31 3.03 -14.17 8.04
C TYR A 31 4.15 -14.55 7.08
N HIS A 32 5.07 -15.40 7.51
CA HIS A 32 6.25 -15.77 6.73
C HIS A 32 5.90 -16.20 5.29
N GLY A 33 6.39 -15.45 4.30
CA GLY A 33 6.14 -15.65 2.86
C GLY A 33 4.92 -14.91 2.28
N ASP A 34 3.97 -14.49 3.12
CA ASP A 34 2.70 -13.85 2.71
C ASP A 34 2.43 -12.52 3.46
N ASP A 35 3.45 -11.93 4.07
CA ASP A 35 3.32 -10.76 4.97
C ASP A 35 3.14 -9.43 4.24
N CYS A 36 3.20 -9.41 2.90
CA CYS A 36 3.26 -8.18 2.11
C CYS A 36 2.16 -7.16 2.45
N THR A 37 0.90 -7.57 2.54
CA THR A 37 -0.21 -6.68 2.86
C THR A 37 -0.26 -6.35 4.35
N ASN A 38 0.09 -7.29 5.22
CA ASN A 38 0.19 -7.03 6.66
C ASN A 38 1.22 -5.93 6.96
N PHE A 39 2.41 -6.01 6.37
CA PHE A 39 3.44 -4.97 6.44
C PHE A 39 2.95 -3.62 5.92
N VAL A 40 2.33 -3.59 4.74
CA VAL A 40 1.80 -2.34 4.18
C VAL A 40 0.71 -1.76 5.08
N SER A 41 -0.17 -2.58 5.65
CA SER A 41 -1.20 -2.13 6.59
C SER A 41 -0.61 -1.54 7.87
N GLN A 42 0.49 -2.10 8.39
CA GLN A 42 1.23 -1.50 9.50
C GLN A 42 1.80 -0.12 9.12
N CYS A 43 2.33 0.05 7.91
CA CYS A 43 2.81 1.34 7.41
C CYS A 43 1.66 2.37 7.35
N LEU A 44 0.50 1.97 6.84
CA LEU A 44 -0.69 2.82 6.76
C LEU A 44 -1.23 3.20 8.15
N GLN A 45 -1.20 2.25 9.10
CA GLN A 45 -1.54 2.54 10.50
C GLN A 45 -0.57 3.53 11.13
N ALA A 46 0.74 3.37 10.91
CA ALA A 46 1.74 4.35 11.34
C ALA A 46 1.55 5.73 10.67
N GLY A 47 0.99 5.75 9.46
CA GLY A 47 0.56 6.96 8.75
C GLY A 47 -0.73 7.60 9.25
N GLY A 48 -1.38 7.03 10.28
CA GLY A 48 -2.56 7.58 10.92
C GLY A 48 -3.87 6.81 10.67
N CYS A 49 -3.83 5.71 9.90
CA CYS A 49 -5.04 4.94 9.63
C CYS A 49 -5.51 4.19 10.88
N LYS A 50 -6.75 4.45 11.28
CA LYS A 50 -7.36 3.80 12.44
C LYS A 50 -7.98 2.47 12.05
N ASN A 51 -8.12 1.57 13.03
CA ASN A 51 -8.86 0.33 12.86
C ASN A 51 -10.31 0.64 12.43
N ASN A 52 -10.74 0.01 11.34
CA ASN A 52 -12.06 0.12 10.77
C ASN A 52 -12.77 -1.24 10.84
N PHE A 53 -13.82 -1.32 11.66
CA PHE A 53 -14.60 -2.54 11.92
C PHE A 53 -15.82 -2.69 11.02
N ASN A 54 -15.77 -2.16 9.79
CA ASN A 54 -16.85 -2.32 8.81
C ASN A 54 -17.19 -3.80 8.59
N THR A 55 -18.47 -4.11 8.47
CA THR A 55 -18.97 -5.49 8.31
C THR A 55 -18.57 -6.14 6.99
N THR A 56 -18.52 -5.36 5.91
CA THR A 56 -18.25 -5.85 4.54
C THR A 56 -16.77 -5.80 4.18
N HIS A 57 -16.07 -4.75 4.61
CA HIS A 57 -14.65 -4.53 4.30
C HIS A 57 -13.90 -4.14 5.59
N PRO A 58 -13.74 -5.07 6.54
CA PRO A 58 -13.06 -4.78 7.79
C PRO A 58 -11.56 -4.60 7.56
N TRP A 59 -10.97 -3.52 8.08
CA TRP A 59 -9.54 -3.25 8.06
C TRP A 59 -9.06 -2.98 9.49
N TRP A 60 -8.46 -3.97 10.16
CA TRP A 60 -7.98 -3.80 11.54
C TRP A 60 -6.93 -4.84 11.92
N CYS A 61 -6.11 -4.48 12.92
CA CYS A 61 -5.25 -5.40 13.66
C CYS A 61 -5.48 -5.20 15.17
N LEU A 62 -5.73 -6.29 15.88
CA LEU A 62 -5.97 -6.34 17.33
C LEU A 62 -5.16 -7.49 17.94
N GLY A 63 -4.08 -7.14 18.64
CA GLY A 63 -3.16 -8.12 19.20
C GLY A 63 -2.58 -9.02 18.09
N ASN A 64 -2.84 -10.32 18.16
CA ASN A 64 -2.38 -11.31 17.18
C ASN A 64 -3.41 -11.63 16.08
N ARG A 65 -4.49 -10.86 15.95
CA ARG A 65 -5.54 -11.07 14.95
C ARG A 65 -5.62 -9.89 13.99
N THR A 66 -5.80 -10.20 12.72
CA THR A 66 -6.01 -9.22 11.65
C THR A 66 -7.29 -9.51 10.90
N SER A 67 -7.86 -8.48 10.30
CA SER A 67 -8.95 -8.65 9.34
C SER A 67 -8.44 -9.05 7.96
N ILE A 68 -9.34 -9.52 7.09
CA ILE A 68 -9.00 -9.90 5.72
C ILE A 68 -8.46 -8.72 4.89
N CYS A 69 -9.03 -7.51 5.01
CA CYS A 69 -8.52 -6.35 4.28
C CYS A 69 -7.19 -5.82 4.86
N TRP A 70 -6.84 -6.19 6.09
CA TRP A 70 -5.53 -5.85 6.67
C TRP A 70 -4.42 -6.75 6.13
N SER A 71 -4.66 -8.05 5.93
CA SER A 71 -3.61 -9.02 5.60
C SER A 71 -3.66 -9.61 4.19
N VAL A 72 -4.69 -9.35 3.38
CA VAL A 72 -4.85 -9.92 2.03
C VAL A 72 -4.88 -8.82 0.96
N ALA A 73 -3.96 -8.90 -0.01
CA ALA A 73 -3.78 -7.88 -1.06
C ALA A 73 -5.07 -7.58 -1.84
N HIS A 74 -5.79 -8.62 -2.27
CA HIS A 74 -7.05 -8.46 -2.99
C HIS A 74 -8.14 -7.78 -2.15
N SER A 75 -8.21 -8.09 -0.85
CA SER A 75 -9.20 -7.49 0.05
C SER A 75 -8.83 -6.05 0.43
N LEU A 76 -7.53 -5.72 0.52
CA LEU A 76 -7.07 -4.34 0.69
C LEU A 76 -7.46 -3.46 -0.51
N TYR A 77 -7.33 -3.98 -1.74
CA TYR A 77 -7.76 -3.28 -2.94
C TYR A 77 -9.24 -2.86 -2.85
N TRP A 78 -10.12 -3.81 -2.53
CA TRP A 78 -11.55 -3.55 -2.43
C TRP A 78 -11.88 -2.63 -1.26
N TYR A 79 -11.17 -2.74 -0.14
CA TYR A 79 -11.30 -1.80 0.96
C TYR A 79 -11.02 -0.36 0.51
N ILE A 80 -9.91 -0.12 -0.20
CA ILE A 80 -9.55 1.21 -0.72
C ILE A 80 -10.59 1.68 -1.74
N ALA A 81 -10.98 0.82 -2.69
CA ALA A 81 -11.93 1.15 -3.75
C ALA A 81 -13.31 1.55 -3.20
N VAL A 82 -13.84 0.77 -2.25
CA VAL A 82 -15.14 1.04 -1.61
C VAL A 82 -15.06 2.26 -0.71
N SER A 83 -14.00 2.39 0.09
CA SER A 83 -13.83 3.57 0.96
C SER A 83 -13.74 4.87 0.17
N THR A 84 -13.06 4.83 -0.99
CA THR A 84 -12.97 5.97 -1.91
C THR A 84 -14.32 6.28 -2.54
N LYS A 85 -14.96 5.28 -3.16
CA LYS A 85 -16.22 5.48 -3.93
C LYS A 85 -17.35 5.97 -3.05
N GLU A 86 -17.47 5.42 -1.84
CA GLU A 86 -18.58 5.72 -0.94
C GLU A 86 -18.21 6.77 0.12
N ASN A 87 -17.02 7.36 0.03
CA ASN A 87 -16.52 8.36 0.97
C ASN A 87 -16.58 7.88 2.44
N ARG A 88 -16.30 6.59 2.69
CA ARG A 88 -16.27 6.00 4.04
C ARG A 88 -15.00 6.39 4.78
N ASN A 89 -15.02 6.26 6.11
CA ASN A 89 -13.81 6.41 6.92
C ASN A 89 -12.78 5.33 6.55
N GLY A 90 -11.50 5.68 6.54
CA GLY A 90 -10.41 4.78 6.18
C GLY A 90 -9.50 5.31 5.08
N ILE A 91 -8.97 4.40 4.26
CA ILE A 91 -7.98 4.71 3.23
C ILE A 91 -8.69 5.04 1.91
N LYS A 92 -8.44 6.23 1.36
CA LYS A 92 -8.95 6.65 0.04
C LYS A 92 -7.80 6.95 -0.91
N ALA A 93 -7.95 6.54 -2.17
CA ALA A 93 -6.89 6.72 -3.17
C ALA A 93 -7.42 6.91 -4.60
N LYS A 94 -6.71 7.71 -5.39
CA LYS A 94 -6.83 7.68 -6.86
C LYS A 94 -6.04 6.48 -7.38
N THR A 95 -6.69 5.65 -8.19
CA THR A 95 -6.13 4.37 -8.63
C THR A 95 -5.84 4.38 -10.13
N TYR A 96 -4.64 3.97 -10.51
CA TYR A 96 -4.16 3.92 -11.90
C TYR A 96 -3.69 2.50 -12.22
N ILE A 97 -4.14 1.94 -13.34
CA ILE A 97 -3.80 0.56 -13.74
C ILE A 97 -3.04 0.63 -15.06
N ILE A 98 -1.88 -0.03 -15.10
CA ILE A 98 -1.09 -0.22 -16.32
C ILE A 98 -0.94 -1.71 -16.65
N GLU A 99 -0.81 -2.03 -17.93
CA GLU A 99 -0.51 -3.38 -18.43
C GLU A 99 0.93 -3.45 -18.94
N GLY A 100 1.76 -4.26 -18.29
CA GLY A 100 3.21 -4.25 -18.50
C GLY A 100 3.91 -3.00 -17.96
N ASN A 101 5.23 -3.08 -17.78
CA ASN A 101 6.02 -1.99 -17.18
C ASN A 101 6.28 -0.84 -18.16
N ASP A 102 6.33 -1.10 -19.47
CA ASP A 102 6.60 -0.10 -20.52
C ASP A 102 5.49 0.94 -20.67
N ARG A 103 4.34 0.71 -20.01
CA ARG A 103 3.22 1.64 -19.95
C ARG A 103 3.32 2.64 -18.79
N TYR A 104 4.37 2.54 -17.98
CA TYR A 104 4.66 3.56 -16.97
C TYR A 104 5.03 4.88 -17.66
N SER A 105 4.28 5.94 -17.37
CA SER A 105 4.36 7.21 -18.07
C SER A 105 4.80 8.36 -17.15
N PRO A 106 5.29 9.48 -17.71
CA PRO A 106 5.56 10.70 -16.94
C PRO A 106 4.35 11.21 -16.14
N GLU A 107 3.13 10.99 -16.63
CA GLU A 107 1.90 11.37 -15.94
C GLU A 107 1.76 10.63 -14.61
N ILE A 108 1.88 9.29 -14.64
CA ILE A 108 1.84 8.47 -13.42
C ILE A 108 3.01 8.87 -12.51
N ALA A 109 4.21 9.02 -13.07
CA ALA A 109 5.38 9.44 -12.29
C ALA A 109 5.14 10.75 -11.53
N ASN A 110 4.52 11.75 -12.15
CA ASN A 110 4.26 13.04 -11.52
C ASN A 110 3.20 12.98 -10.42
N ILE A 111 2.27 12.03 -10.49
CA ILE A 111 1.21 11.85 -9.48
C ILE A 111 1.74 11.12 -8.25
N LEU A 112 2.63 10.13 -8.43
CA LEU A 112 3.09 9.30 -7.31
C LEU A 112 3.93 10.08 -6.29
N GLN A 113 3.66 9.78 -5.03
CA GLN A 113 4.32 10.34 -3.85
C GLN A 113 4.80 9.23 -2.92
N LEU A 114 5.68 9.59 -1.97
CA LEU A 114 6.09 8.66 -0.92
C LEU A 114 4.88 8.25 -0.07
N GLY A 115 4.84 6.98 0.32
CA GLY A 115 3.73 6.39 1.07
C GLY A 115 2.54 5.98 0.20
N ASP A 116 2.59 6.18 -1.12
CA ASP A 116 1.62 5.59 -2.03
C ASP A 116 1.86 4.08 -2.17
N LEU A 117 0.86 3.35 -2.66
CA LEU A 117 0.91 1.89 -2.73
C LEU A 117 1.01 1.39 -4.17
N ILE A 118 1.61 0.22 -4.33
CA ILE A 118 1.63 -0.54 -5.57
C ILE A 118 1.05 -1.92 -5.31
N GLN A 119 0.15 -2.38 -6.18
CA GLN A 119 -0.33 -3.75 -6.18
C GLN A 119 -0.09 -4.40 -7.54
N TYR A 120 0.13 -5.71 -7.54
CA TYR A 120 0.43 -6.45 -8.76
C TYR A 120 -0.62 -7.53 -9.04
N ILE A 121 -1.05 -7.58 -10.30
CA ILE A 121 -1.98 -8.56 -10.84
C ILE A 121 -1.19 -9.59 -11.64
N ASN A 122 -1.40 -10.87 -11.33
CA ASN A 122 -0.77 -11.97 -12.06
C ASN A 122 -1.48 -12.32 -13.37
N SER A 123 -0.95 -13.32 -14.08
CA SER A 123 -1.52 -13.81 -15.34
C SER A 123 -2.94 -14.38 -15.22
N ARG A 124 -3.40 -14.71 -14.00
CA ARG A 124 -4.75 -15.21 -13.70
C ARG A 124 -5.71 -14.09 -13.24
N ASP A 125 -5.36 -12.83 -13.48
CA ASP A 125 -6.13 -11.64 -13.09
C ASP A 125 -6.41 -11.53 -11.58
N LYS A 126 -5.53 -12.12 -10.74
CA LYS A 126 -5.60 -11.98 -9.28
C LYS A 126 -4.56 -10.99 -8.76
N ILE A 127 -5.01 -10.08 -7.91
CA ILE A 127 -4.14 -9.22 -7.10
C ILE A 127 -3.44 -10.10 -6.06
N GLN A 128 -2.12 -10.21 -6.15
CA GLN A 128 -1.36 -11.17 -5.34
C GLN A 128 -0.34 -10.52 -4.40
N HIS A 129 -0.01 -9.25 -4.61
CA HIS A 129 1.05 -8.60 -3.87
C HIS A 129 0.78 -7.12 -3.68
N THR A 130 1.15 -6.59 -2.53
CA THR A 130 1.07 -5.16 -2.17
C THR A 130 2.43 -4.70 -1.65
N ALA A 131 2.87 -3.52 -2.09
CA ALA A 131 4.07 -2.86 -1.62
C ALA A 131 3.82 -1.37 -1.41
N ILE A 132 4.69 -0.71 -0.64
CA ILE A 132 4.63 0.74 -0.35
C ILE A 132 5.82 1.45 -1.00
N ILE A 133 5.59 2.62 -1.59
CA ILE A 133 6.61 3.47 -2.20
C ILE A 133 7.38 4.20 -1.09
N THR A 134 8.67 3.90 -0.98
CA THR A 134 9.57 4.43 0.07
C THR A 134 10.70 5.30 -0.46
N GLY A 135 10.84 5.37 -1.78
CA GLY A 135 11.83 6.22 -2.45
C GLY A 135 11.49 6.43 -3.92
N PHE A 136 12.32 7.21 -4.59
CA PHE A 136 12.31 7.37 -6.04
C PHE A 136 13.75 7.41 -6.54
N VAL A 137 13.95 6.98 -7.78
CA VAL A 137 15.21 7.05 -8.52
C VAL A 137 14.94 7.61 -9.91
N GLN A 138 15.89 8.37 -10.46
CA GLN A 138 15.81 8.85 -11.84
C GLN A 138 16.42 7.79 -12.77
N ILE A 139 15.62 7.26 -13.71
CA ILE A 139 16.08 6.31 -14.74
C ILE A 139 15.61 6.85 -16.09
N ASP A 140 16.55 7.05 -17.02
CA ASP A 140 16.28 7.57 -18.36
C ASP A 140 15.44 8.87 -18.36
N GLY A 141 15.73 9.75 -17.41
CA GLY A 141 15.01 11.02 -17.24
C GLY A 141 13.64 10.91 -16.55
N MET A 142 13.18 9.70 -16.20
CA MET A 142 11.90 9.45 -15.55
C MET A 142 12.07 9.13 -14.06
N LYS A 143 11.22 9.74 -13.22
CA LYS A 143 11.14 9.45 -11.78
C LYS A 143 10.46 8.09 -11.58
N GLN A 144 11.21 7.07 -11.19
CA GLN A 144 10.71 5.72 -10.96
C GLN A 144 10.60 5.40 -9.46
N PRO A 145 9.53 4.75 -8.99
CA PRO A 145 9.36 4.44 -7.58
C PRO A 145 10.29 3.32 -7.12
N LEU A 146 10.79 3.48 -5.90
CA LEU A 146 11.41 2.42 -5.12
C LEU A 146 10.42 1.96 -4.05
N ILE A 147 10.26 0.66 -3.92
CA ILE A 147 9.30 0.05 -3.01
C ILE A 147 9.97 -0.69 -1.86
N SER A 148 9.22 -0.83 -0.77
CA SER A 148 9.52 -1.78 0.31
C SER A 148 8.38 -2.79 0.46
N GLN A 149 8.71 -4.04 0.80
CA GLN A 149 7.76 -5.17 0.80
C GLN A 149 8.23 -6.33 1.68
N HIS A 150 7.30 -7.22 2.06
CA HIS A 150 7.56 -8.47 2.80
C HIS A 150 7.02 -9.75 2.09
N THR A 151 7.26 -9.91 0.78
CA THR A 151 7.23 -11.28 0.20
C THR A 151 8.61 -11.93 0.32
N TYR A 152 9.62 -11.10 0.12
CA TYR A 152 10.93 -11.21 0.73
C TYR A 152 11.20 -9.83 1.32
N GLU A 153 11.76 -9.78 2.53
CA GLU A 153 12.10 -8.54 3.22
C GLU A 153 13.03 -7.71 2.35
N ALA A 154 12.54 -6.56 1.87
CA ALA A 154 13.28 -5.71 0.97
C ALA A 154 12.95 -4.23 1.16
N LEU A 155 14.00 -3.42 1.08
CA LEU A 155 13.99 -1.98 1.26
C LEU A 155 14.44 -1.28 -0.01
N ASN A 156 13.63 -0.34 -0.51
CA ASN A 156 13.95 0.53 -1.65
C ASN A 156 14.41 -0.21 -2.92
N ILE A 157 13.74 -1.31 -3.26
CA ILE A 157 13.99 -2.03 -4.51
C ILE A 157 13.18 -1.41 -5.67
N PRO A 158 13.59 -1.60 -6.94
CA PRO A 158 12.79 -1.16 -8.08
C PRO A 158 11.37 -1.74 -8.06
N TRP A 159 10.38 -0.92 -8.39
CA TRP A 159 8.98 -1.34 -8.45
C TRP A 159 8.67 -2.31 -9.60
N ALA A 160 9.43 -2.25 -10.69
CA ALA A 160 9.13 -2.99 -11.90
C ALA A 160 9.28 -4.49 -11.66
N LYS A 161 8.24 -5.25 -11.97
CA LYS A 161 8.20 -6.71 -11.82
C LYS A 161 7.57 -7.34 -13.07
N ALA A 162 7.87 -8.60 -13.34
CA ALA A 162 7.26 -9.36 -14.43
C ALA A 162 5.80 -9.77 -14.08
N HIS A 163 4.89 -8.80 -14.07
CA HIS A 163 3.46 -9.01 -13.80
C HIS A 163 2.60 -8.50 -14.96
N LYS A 164 1.39 -9.06 -15.10
CA LYS A 164 0.45 -8.73 -16.19
C LYS A 164 0.03 -7.27 -16.09
N LYS A 165 -0.42 -6.85 -14.90
CA LYS A 165 -0.83 -5.47 -14.63
C LYS A 165 -0.28 -5.00 -13.28
N THR A 166 -0.06 -3.70 -13.20
CA THR A 166 0.35 -3.00 -11.99
C THR A 166 -0.68 -1.93 -11.68
N ILE A 167 -1.10 -1.89 -10.41
CA ILE A 167 -2.04 -0.91 -9.87
C ILE A 167 -1.25 0.03 -8.99
N PHE A 168 -1.37 1.33 -9.23
CA PHE A 168 -0.84 2.36 -8.35
C PHE A 168 -1.99 3.03 -7.61
N HIS A 169 -1.85 3.16 -6.30
CA HIS A 169 -2.78 3.89 -5.45
C HIS A 169 -2.11 5.16 -4.93
N HIS A 170 -2.51 6.30 -5.48
CA HIS A 170 -2.16 7.59 -4.93
C HIS A 170 -3.11 7.94 -3.77
N ILE A 171 -2.62 7.84 -2.53
CA ILE A 171 -3.45 8.03 -1.33
C ILE A 171 -3.83 9.51 -1.21
N ILE A 172 -5.12 9.80 -1.17
CA ILE A 172 -5.61 11.18 -1.09
C ILE A 172 -6.08 11.53 0.32
N GLU A 173 -6.48 10.55 1.13
CA GLU A 173 -7.02 10.77 2.47
C GLU A 173 -6.91 9.51 3.32
N ILE A 174 -6.68 9.68 4.64
CA ILE A 174 -6.77 8.63 5.66
C ILE A 174 -7.47 9.20 6.90
N ASN A 175 -8.67 8.73 7.26
CA ASN A 175 -9.45 9.28 8.37
C ASN A 175 -10.15 8.25 9.27
#